data_AF-A0A430QTJ1-F1
#
_entry.id   AF-A0A430QTJ1-F1
#
_cell.length_a   1.000
_cell.length_b   1.000
_cell.length_c   1.000
_cell.angle_alpha   90.00
_cell.angle_beta   90.00
_cell.angle_gamma   90.00
#
_symmetry.space_group_name_H-M   'P 1'
#
loop_
_entity.id
_entity.type
_entity.pdbx_description
1 polymer ?
#
loop_
_entity_poly.entity_id
_entity_poly.type
_entity_poly.pdbx_seq_one_letter_code
_entity_poly.pdbx_strand_id
1 'polypeptide(L)'
;MLHLSYNYQTEHIMDLECFFVTHELFDTVLGAIYAEKHVHNETENEVKQMTTYLKTSLKNHLKQIQWMDEQTRKDVNERINKMKILFKVPEIMRDDKKLNYAYRTLRTSYNYLNNLFSAIQYIRGVYNRLLSGVTETSEENWSSRDVMVYDSHVALYLQLDEVFIPPGMLQLPIFHHNLPAAFNFGGLGSLIGTAIGILVGEYG
;
A
#
# COMPACT_ATOMS: atom_id res chain seq x y z
N MET A 1 -11.25 25.28 32.51
CA MET A 1 -11.47 25.19 31.05
C MET A 1 -10.13 25.06 30.29
N LEU A 2 -9.14 25.92 30.53
CA LEU A 2 -7.79 25.83 29.93
C LEU A 2 -6.99 24.56 30.29
N HIS A 3 -7.13 24.02 31.51
CA HIS A 3 -6.44 22.77 31.90
C HIS A 3 -7.00 21.52 31.21
N LEU A 4 -8.30 21.48 30.91
CA LEU A 4 -8.92 20.36 30.20
C LEU A 4 -8.55 20.38 28.71
N SER A 5 -8.49 21.56 28.09
CA SER A 5 -8.05 21.71 26.71
C SER A 5 -6.56 21.41 26.54
N TYR A 6 -5.71 21.82 27.50
CA TYR A 6 -4.28 21.51 27.46
C TYR A 6 -4.02 20.02 27.63
N ASN A 7 -4.64 19.37 28.63
CA ASN A 7 -4.51 17.92 28.83
C ASN A 7 -5.00 17.11 27.63
N TYR A 8 -6.15 17.48 27.04
CA TYR A 8 -6.67 16.86 25.82
C TYR A 8 -5.72 17.03 24.63
N GLN A 9 -5.11 18.20 24.46
CA GLN A 9 -4.09 18.42 23.42
C GLN A 9 -2.85 17.57 23.65
N THR A 10 -2.33 17.47 24.88
CA THR A 10 -1.15 16.65 25.19
C THR A 10 -1.41 15.15 25.11
N GLU A 11 -2.56 14.66 25.54
CA GLU A 11 -2.94 13.24 25.41
C GLU A 11 -3.07 12.87 23.92
N HIS A 12 -3.73 13.70 23.11
CA HIS A 12 -3.83 13.49 21.68
C HIS A 12 -2.47 13.53 20.95
N ILE A 13 -1.51 14.33 21.44
CA ILE A 13 -0.14 14.32 20.91
C ILE A 13 0.56 13.00 21.27
N MET A 14 0.38 12.51 22.49
CA MET A 14 0.99 11.25 22.95
C MET A 14 0.44 10.04 22.21
N ASP A 15 -0.87 9.97 21.98
CA ASP A 15 -1.50 8.88 21.23
C ASP A 15 -1.00 8.83 19.78
N LEU A 16 -0.87 9.99 19.14
CA LEU A 16 -0.28 10.11 17.81
C LEU A 16 1.17 9.65 17.79
N GLU A 17 1.98 10.09 18.75
CA GLU A 17 3.39 9.66 18.85
C GLU A 17 3.50 8.14 19.07
N CYS A 18 2.69 7.56 19.94
CA CYS A 18 2.64 6.12 20.15
C CYS A 18 2.24 5.38 18.87
N PHE A 19 1.26 5.89 18.14
CA PHE A 19 0.86 5.35 16.85
C PHE A 19 2.02 5.41 15.84
N PHE A 20 2.65 6.56 15.66
CA PHE A 20 3.76 6.73 14.71
C PHE A 20 4.96 5.84 15.05
N VAL A 21 5.35 5.75 16.32
CA VAL A 21 6.46 4.86 16.73
C VAL A 21 6.10 3.39 16.49
N THR A 22 4.86 3.00 16.79
CA THR A 22 4.41 1.62 16.54
C THR A 22 4.31 1.32 15.05
N HIS A 23 3.87 2.29 14.24
CA HIS A 23 3.85 2.22 12.78
C HIS A 23 5.25 1.96 12.24
N GLU A 24 6.23 2.79 12.60
CA GLU A 24 7.59 2.69 12.08
C GLU A 24 8.27 1.35 12.44
N LEU A 25 7.94 0.78 13.60
CA LEU A 25 8.57 -0.43 14.10
C LEU A 25 7.79 -1.71 13.77
N PHE A 26 6.48 -1.62 13.62
CA PHE A 26 5.56 -2.76 13.55
C PHE A 26 4.43 -2.55 12.52
N ASP A 27 4.75 -1.89 11.40
CA ASP A 27 3.87 -1.68 10.24
C ASP A 27 3.12 -2.95 9.81
N THR A 28 3.78 -4.10 9.84
CA THR A 28 3.24 -5.39 9.45
C THR A 28 2.12 -5.84 10.39
N VAL A 29 2.26 -5.61 11.69
CA VAL A 29 1.23 -5.94 12.69
C VAL A 29 0.03 -5.02 12.53
N LEU A 30 0.27 -3.71 12.38
CA LEU A 30 -0.81 -2.75 12.16
C LEU A 30 -1.53 -3.00 10.82
N GLY A 31 -0.78 -3.36 9.77
CA GLY A 31 -1.31 -3.76 8.48
C GLY A 31 -2.19 -5.00 8.54
N ALA A 32 -1.82 -6.01 9.34
CA ALA A 32 -2.64 -7.19 9.58
C ALA A 32 -3.97 -6.84 10.25
N ILE A 33 -3.92 -6.02 11.32
CA ILE A 33 -5.12 -5.54 12.03
C ILE A 33 -6.03 -4.74 11.09
N TYR A 34 -5.45 -3.88 10.24
CA TYR A 34 -6.21 -3.10 9.26
C TYR A 34 -6.83 -4.02 8.19
N ALA A 35 -6.05 -4.97 7.66
CA ALA A 35 -6.48 -5.90 6.64
C ALA A 35 -7.70 -6.72 7.09
N GLU A 36 -7.64 -7.27 8.30
CA GLU A 36 -8.73 -8.06 8.89
C GLU A 36 -10.04 -7.27 8.95
N LYS A 37 -9.98 -5.97 9.29
CA LYS A 37 -11.17 -5.15 9.51
C LYS A 37 -11.73 -4.47 8.27
N HIS A 38 -10.87 -4.11 7.32
CA HIS A 38 -11.22 -3.18 6.25
C HIS A 38 -11.00 -3.71 4.84
N VAL A 39 -10.33 -4.86 4.67
CA VAL A 39 -9.98 -5.37 3.34
C VAL A 39 -10.92 -6.49 2.95
N HIS A 40 -11.79 -6.20 1.97
CA HIS A 40 -12.74 -7.14 1.41
C HIS A 40 -12.32 -7.55 -0.01
N ASN A 41 -12.49 -8.83 -0.36
CA ASN A 41 -12.06 -9.38 -1.65
C ASN A 41 -12.81 -8.77 -2.84
N GLU A 42 -14.05 -8.33 -2.64
CA GLU A 42 -14.87 -7.68 -3.67
C GLU A 42 -14.21 -6.40 -4.20
N THR A 43 -13.56 -5.65 -3.30
CA THR A 43 -12.90 -4.37 -3.63
C THR A 43 -11.80 -4.57 -4.67
N GLU A 44 -11.03 -5.66 -4.57
CA GLU A 44 -9.97 -5.97 -5.53
C GLU A 44 -10.51 -6.14 -6.95
N ASN A 45 -11.66 -6.80 -7.09
CA ASN A 45 -12.29 -7.03 -8.39
C ASN A 45 -12.80 -5.73 -9.00
N GLU A 46 -13.41 -4.85 -8.19
CA GLU A 46 -13.88 -3.53 -8.63
C GLU A 46 -12.72 -2.66 -9.12
N VAL A 47 -11.60 -2.63 -8.40
CA VAL A 47 -10.38 -1.90 -8.81
C VAL A 47 -9.81 -2.47 -10.12
N LYS A 48 -9.73 -3.79 -10.26
CA LYS A 48 -9.26 -4.46 -11.50
C LYS A 48 -10.16 -4.14 -12.70
N GLN A 49 -11.47 -4.15 -12.49
CA GLN A 49 -12.45 -3.83 -13.54
C GLN A 49 -12.34 -2.36 -13.96
N MET A 50 -12.26 -1.42 -13.01
CA MET A 50 -12.05 0.00 -13.28
C MET A 50 -10.77 0.24 -14.09
N THR A 51 -9.67 -0.41 -13.70
CA THR A 51 -8.39 -0.34 -14.42
C THR A 51 -8.55 -0.81 -15.86
N THR A 52 -9.28 -1.89 -16.08
CA THR A 52 -9.55 -2.42 -17.42
C THR A 52 -10.26 -1.38 -18.28
N TYR A 53 -11.30 -0.73 -17.75
CA TYR A 53 -12.00 0.35 -18.46
C TYR A 53 -11.08 1.52 -18.81
N LEU A 54 -10.23 1.96 -17.87
CA LEU A 54 -9.28 3.05 -18.09
C LEU A 54 -8.25 2.71 -19.17
N LYS A 55 -7.67 1.51 -19.12
CA LYS A 55 -6.75 1.02 -20.16
C LYS A 55 -7.44 0.97 -21.53
N THR A 56 -8.65 0.42 -21.61
CA THR A 56 -9.40 0.36 -22.87
C THR A 56 -9.71 1.75 -23.42
N SER A 57 -10.11 2.68 -22.56
CA SER A 57 -10.37 4.08 -22.93
C SER A 57 -9.11 4.74 -23.53
N LEU A 58 -7.96 4.61 -22.85
CA LEU A 58 -6.70 5.16 -23.34
C LEU A 58 -6.29 4.53 -24.68
N LYS A 59 -6.39 3.20 -24.82
CA LYS A 59 -6.06 2.52 -26.08
C LYS A 59 -6.94 2.99 -27.24
N ASN A 60 -8.22 3.27 -26.99
CA ASN A 60 -9.12 3.83 -27.99
C ASN A 60 -8.75 5.27 -28.34
N HIS A 61 -8.38 6.09 -27.36
CA HIS A 61 -7.89 7.45 -27.60
C HIS A 61 -6.60 7.45 -28.44
N LEU A 62 -5.63 6.59 -28.09
CA LEU A 62 -4.38 6.42 -28.82
C LEU A 62 -4.59 6.07 -30.29
N LYS A 63 -5.68 5.40 -30.68
CA LYS A 63 -6.02 5.12 -32.10
C LYS A 63 -6.37 6.39 -32.90
N GLN A 64 -6.85 7.43 -32.25
CA GLN A 64 -7.33 8.65 -32.90
C GLN A 64 -6.23 9.73 -33.04
N ILE A 65 -5.18 9.64 -32.23
CA ILE A 65 -4.06 10.58 -32.24
C ILE A 65 -3.26 10.48 -33.55
N GLN A 66 -2.92 11.64 -34.13
CA GLN A 66 -2.23 11.74 -35.41
C GLN A 66 -0.71 11.96 -35.29
N TRP A 67 -0.22 12.49 -34.17
CA TRP A 67 1.20 12.82 -34.00
C TRP A 67 2.09 11.60 -33.73
N MET A 68 1.51 10.49 -33.30
CA MET A 68 2.20 9.25 -32.94
C MET A 68 2.17 8.25 -34.10
N ASP A 69 3.33 7.79 -34.55
CA ASP A 69 3.44 6.77 -35.59
C ASP A 69 2.91 5.39 -35.13
N GLU A 70 2.79 4.46 -36.06
CA GLU A 70 2.22 3.14 -35.78
C GLU A 70 3.12 2.29 -34.86
N GLN A 71 4.45 2.40 -34.99
CA GLN A 71 5.38 1.60 -34.18
C GLN A 71 5.34 2.07 -32.73
N THR A 72 5.50 3.36 -32.49
CA THR A 72 5.40 3.96 -31.15
C THR A 72 4.06 3.62 -30.50
N ARG A 73 2.97 3.61 -31.27
CA ARG A 73 1.65 3.23 -30.78
C ARG A 73 1.54 1.77 -30.37
N LYS A 74 2.21 0.85 -31.09
CA LYS A 74 2.27 -0.57 -30.70
C LYS A 74 3.02 -0.73 -29.38
N ASP A 75 4.16 -0.06 -29.25
CA ASP A 75 5.00 -0.13 -28.05
C ASP A 75 4.26 0.40 -26.81
N VAL A 76 3.59 1.55 -26.93
CA VAL A 76 2.74 2.09 -25.85
C VAL A 76 1.60 1.15 -25.49
N ASN A 77 0.93 0.54 -26.48
CA ASN A 77 -0.14 -0.42 -26.24
C ASN A 77 0.36 -1.68 -25.51
N GLU A 78 1.55 -2.17 -25.85
CA GLU A 78 2.18 -3.30 -25.17
C GLU A 78 2.45 -2.96 -23.70
N ARG A 79 3.01 -1.78 -23.44
CA ARG A 79 3.28 -1.31 -22.07
C ARG A 79 2.00 -1.15 -21.24
N ILE A 80 0.95 -0.57 -21.81
CA ILE A 80 -0.38 -0.48 -21.16
C ILE A 80 -0.92 -1.88 -20.81
N ASN A 81 -0.73 -2.87 -21.69
CA ASN A 81 -1.18 -4.24 -21.42
C ASN A 81 -0.35 -4.89 -20.31
N LYS A 82 0.98 -4.68 -20.33
CA LYS A 82 1.92 -5.23 -19.34
C LYS A 82 1.71 -4.64 -17.95
N MET A 83 1.27 -3.39 -17.86
CA MET A 83 1.04 -2.71 -16.59
C MET A 83 0.19 -3.55 -15.64
N LYS A 84 0.59 -3.70 -14.38
CA LYS A 84 -0.22 -4.41 -13.37
C LYS A 84 -0.69 -3.46 -12.29
N ILE A 85 -1.91 -3.70 -11.81
CA ILE A 85 -2.38 -3.11 -10.56
C ILE A 85 -2.17 -4.14 -9.47
N LEU A 86 -1.40 -3.75 -8.47
CA LEU A 86 -1.15 -4.52 -7.28
C LEU A 86 -2.08 -4.01 -6.19
N PHE A 87 -3.02 -4.88 -5.82
CA PHE A 87 -3.80 -4.78 -4.60
C PHE A 87 -3.40 -5.98 -3.76
N LYS A 88 -2.34 -5.83 -2.97
CA LYS A 88 -1.75 -6.94 -2.23
C LYS A 88 -1.78 -6.63 -0.74
N VAL A 89 -2.24 -7.60 0.03
CA VAL A 89 -1.94 -7.71 1.46
C VAL A 89 -1.04 -8.95 1.60
N PRO A 90 0.19 -8.81 2.14
CA PRO A 90 1.12 -9.89 2.36
C PRO A 90 0.44 -11.05 3.09
N GLU A 91 0.80 -12.27 2.74
CA GLU A 91 0.21 -13.46 3.35
C GLU A 91 0.44 -13.49 4.87
N ILE A 92 1.58 -13.00 5.34
CA ILE A 92 1.88 -12.87 6.78
C ILE A 92 0.85 -12.00 7.52
N MET A 93 0.27 -11.00 6.85
CA MET A 93 -0.76 -10.14 7.43
C MET A 93 -2.16 -10.77 7.40
N ARG A 94 -2.32 -11.94 6.75
CA ARG A 94 -3.57 -12.70 6.69
C ARG A 94 -3.52 -14.01 7.49
N ASP A 95 -2.39 -14.34 8.08
CA ASP A 95 -2.17 -15.58 8.82
C ASP A 95 -1.54 -15.31 10.20
N ASP A 96 -2.38 -15.34 11.23
CA ASP A 96 -1.98 -15.14 12.62
C ASP A 96 -0.87 -16.08 13.06
N LYS A 97 -0.80 -17.31 12.54
CA LYS A 97 0.26 -18.26 12.92
C LYS A 97 1.60 -17.79 12.38
N LYS A 98 1.64 -17.31 11.13
CA LYS A 98 2.86 -16.75 10.53
C LYS A 98 3.26 -15.46 11.24
N LEU A 99 2.31 -14.58 11.54
CA LEU A 99 2.56 -13.34 12.25
C LEU A 99 3.12 -13.60 13.66
N ASN A 100 2.46 -14.44 14.45
CA ASN A 100 2.93 -14.81 15.79
C ASN A 100 4.30 -15.49 15.76
N TYR A 101 4.53 -16.36 14.78
CA TYR A 101 5.83 -17.01 14.61
C TYR A 101 6.93 -16.00 14.28
N ALA A 102 6.67 -15.00 13.42
CA ALA A 102 7.64 -13.95 13.11
C ALA A 102 8.02 -13.17 14.39
N TYR A 103 7.02 -12.77 15.20
CA TYR A 103 7.20 -11.99 16.43
C TYR A 103 7.54 -12.79 17.69
N ARG A 104 7.77 -14.11 17.58
CA ARG A 104 7.96 -15.01 18.74
C ARG A 104 9.15 -14.68 19.67
N THR A 105 10.20 -14.03 19.15
CA THR A 105 11.40 -13.70 19.92
C THR A 105 11.39 -12.27 20.48
N LEU A 106 10.45 -11.43 20.02
CA LEU A 106 10.26 -10.09 20.56
C LEU A 106 9.74 -10.19 22.00
N ARG A 107 10.33 -9.41 22.91
CA ARG A 107 9.93 -9.36 24.32
C ARG A 107 9.39 -7.99 24.63
N THR A 108 8.25 -7.94 25.30
CA THR A 108 7.61 -6.70 25.75
C THR A 108 7.56 -6.66 27.27
N SER A 109 7.45 -5.46 27.81
CA SER A 109 7.40 -5.14 29.24
C SER A 109 6.49 -3.93 29.48
N TYR A 110 6.22 -3.59 30.74
CA TYR A 110 5.50 -2.35 31.08
C TYR A 110 6.39 -1.09 31.02
N ASN A 111 7.69 -1.23 30.76
CA ASN A 111 8.61 -0.10 30.62
C ASN A 111 8.80 0.26 29.14
N TYR A 112 8.40 1.47 28.76
CA TYR A 112 8.47 1.95 27.38
C TYR A 112 9.88 1.93 26.80
N LEU A 113 10.88 2.38 27.56
CA LEU A 113 12.27 2.45 27.08
C LEU A 113 12.83 1.04 26.80
N ASN A 114 12.52 0.07 27.66
CA ASN A 114 12.90 -1.33 27.44
C ASN A 114 12.23 -1.90 26.17
N ASN A 115 10.95 -1.57 25.94
CA ASN A 115 10.24 -2.00 24.74
C ASN A 115 10.87 -1.39 23.48
N LEU A 116 11.23 -0.11 23.52
CA LEU A 116 11.88 0.58 22.40
C LEU A 116 13.22 -0.08 22.05
N PHE A 117 14.07 -0.35 23.06
CA PHE A 117 15.34 -1.04 22.82
C PHE A 117 15.14 -2.48 22.33
N SER A 118 14.17 -3.21 22.86
CA SER A 118 13.85 -4.56 22.39
C SER A 118 13.36 -4.55 20.94
N ALA A 119 12.48 -3.62 20.57
CA ALA A 119 11.98 -3.44 19.22
C ALA A 119 13.10 -3.12 18.22
N ILE A 120 13.95 -2.13 18.54
CA ILE A 120 15.09 -1.75 17.68
C ILE A 120 16.06 -2.93 17.51
N GLN A 121 16.40 -3.62 18.60
CA GLN A 121 17.30 -4.77 18.52
C GLN A 121 16.70 -5.89 17.66
N TYR A 122 15.41 -6.16 17.85
CA TYR A 122 14.69 -7.18 17.10
C TYR A 122 14.67 -6.85 15.60
N ILE A 123 14.18 -5.66 15.21
CA ILE A 123 14.08 -5.22 13.81
C ILE A 123 15.45 -5.22 13.14
N ARG A 124 16.48 -4.73 13.83
CA ARG A 124 17.86 -4.81 13.32
C ARG A 124 18.29 -6.26 13.08
N GLY A 125 17.97 -7.17 14.01
CA GLY A 125 18.25 -8.59 13.86
C GLY A 125 17.57 -9.21 12.64
N VAL A 126 16.31 -8.84 12.39
CA VAL A 126 15.54 -9.24 11.21
C VAL A 126 16.23 -8.77 9.92
N TYR A 127 16.50 -7.48 9.79
CA TYR A 127 17.13 -6.92 8.60
C TYR A 127 18.52 -7.50 8.36
N ASN A 128 19.29 -7.77 9.42
CA ASN A 128 20.58 -8.44 9.28
C ASN A 128 20.45 -9.85 8.70
N ARG A 129 19.45 -10.64 9.12
CA ARG A 129 19.20 -11.98 8.55
C ARG A 129 18.78 -11.90 7.08
N LEU A 130 17.89 -10.95 6.75
CA LEU A 130 17.43 -10.67 5.39
C LEU A 130 18.59 -10.33 4.46
N LEU A 131 19.42 -9.35 4.84
CA LEU A 131 20.57 -8.93 4.03
C LEU A 131 21.64 -10.02 3.92
N SER A 132 21.71 -10.93 4.89
CA SER A 132 22.64 -12.06 4.89
C SER A 132 22.10 -13.30 4.16
N GLY A 133 20.84 -13.29 3.69
CA GLY A 133 20.22 -14.43 3.01
C GLY A 133 19.95 -15.65 3.91
N VAL A 134 19.90 -15.47 5.23
CA VAL A 134 19.66 -16.54 6.22
C VAL A 134 18.29 -16.40 6.89
N THR A 135 17.34 -15.80 6.19
CA THR A 135 15.98 -15.61 6.68
C THR A 135 15.23 -16.92 6.79
N GLU A 136 14.32 -16.96 7.77
CA GLU A 136 13.30 -18.00 7.80
C GLU A 136 12.23 -17.69 6.73
N THR A 137 11.51 -18.70 6.24
CA THR A 137 10.49 -18.54 5.19
C THR A 137 9.37 -17.56 5.60
N SER A 138 9.11 -17.43 6.92
CA SER A 138 8.18 -16.45 7.46
C SER A 138 8.68 -15.01 7.38
N GLU A 139 9.99 -14.81 7.22
CA GLU A 139 10.67 -13.50 7.18
C GLU A 139 10.95 -13.02 5.75
N GLU A 140 10.88 -13.90 4.74
CA GLU A 140 11.14 -13.57 3.33
C GLU A 140 10.19 -12.49 2.78
N ASN A 141 8.99 -12.36 3.36
CA ASN A 141 7.99 -11.36 2.99
C ASN A 141 7.93 -10.15 3.94
N TRP A 142 8.82 -10.07 4.92
CA TRP A 142 8.83 -8.99 5.90
C TRP A 142 9.50 -7.72 5.38
N SER A 143 10.36 -7.86 4.37
CA SER A 143 10.97 -6.72 3.66
C SER A 143 10.03 -6.08 2.65
N SER A 144 8.72 -6.27 2.79
CA SER A 144 7.73 -5.53 2.05
C SER A 144 7.62 -4.08 2.55
N ARG A 145 8.73 -3.33 2.55
CA ARG A 145 8.66 -1.86 2.48
C ARG A 145 7.79 -1.40 1.30
N ASP A 146 7.46 -2.33 0.40
CA ASP A 146 6.54 -2.21 -0.74
C ASP A 146 5.07 -2.51 -0.44
N VAL A 147 4.66 -2.83 0.81
CA VAL A 147 3.25 -3.06 1.10
C VAL A 147 2.73 -2.21 2.25
N MET A 148 2.28 -1.04 1.83
CA MET A 148 1.71 0.03 2.63
C MET A 148 0.20 -0.18 2.85
N VAL A 149 -0.21 -1.28 3.50
CA VAL A 149 -1.63 -1.73 3.50
C VAL A 149 -2.63 -0.66 3.93
N TYR A 150 -2.31 0.14 4.95
CA TYR A 150 -3.19 1.17 5.52
C TYR A 150 -2.83 2.58 5.06
N ASP A 151 -1.92 2.72 4.10
CA ASP A 151 -1.48 4.01 3.59
C ASP A 151 -2.52 4.59 2.62
N SER A 152 -2.43 5.89 2.42
CA SER A 152 -3.38 6.71 1.67
C SER A 152 -2.85 7.17 0.32
N HIS A 153 -1.72 6.64 -0.17
CA HIS A 153 -1.13 7.07 -1.44
C HIS A 153 -0.87 5.92 -2.43
N VAL A 154 -1.07 6.19 -3.72
CA VAL A 154 -0.73 5.25 -4.81
C VAL A 154 0.79 5.26 -5.02
N ALA A 155 1.39 4.08 -5.12
CA ALA A 155 2.80 3.93 -5.50
C ALA A 155 2.93 3.40 -6.93
N LEU A 156 3.94 3.88 -7.67
CA LEU A 156 4.22 3.51 -9.05
C LEU A 156 5.66 3.01 -9.18
N TYR A 157 5.81 1.73 -9.52
CA TYR A 157 7.07 1.07 -9.80
C TYR A 157 7.31 1.05 -11.32
N LEU A 158 7.86 2.14 -11.84
CA LEU A 158 8.05 2.36 -13.28
C LEU A 158 8.82 1.23 -13.99
N GLN A 159 9.88 0.70 -13.36
CA GLN A 159 10.71 -0.35 -13.93
C GLN A 159 9.96 -1.69 -14.10
N LEU A 160 8.95 -1.93 -13.26
CA LEU A 160 8.16 -3.16 -13.28
C LEU A 160 6.84 -2.99 -14.05
N ASP A 161 6.51 -1.75 -14.43
CA ASP A 161 5.19 -1.35 -14.92
C ASP A 161 4.08 -1.68 -13.89
N GLU A 162 4.35 -1.52 -12.58
CA GLU A 162 3.42 -1.90 -11.52
C GLU A 162 2.90 -0.67 -10.76
N VAL A 163 1.59 -0.60 -10.54
CA VAL A 163 0.94 0.41 -9.71
C VAL A 163 0.36 -0.27 -8.48
N PHE A 164 0.82 0.12 -7.31
CA PHE A 164 0.33 -0.37 -6.04
C PHE A 164 -0.74 0.57 -5.49
N ILE A 165 -1.93 0.00 -5.22
CA ILE A 165 -3.04 0.71 -4.61
C ILE A 165 -3.22 0.13 -3.20
N PRO A 166 -2.84 0.88 -2.15
CA PRO A 166 -3.01 0.40 -0.80
C PRO A 166 -4.50 0.34 -0.45
N PRO A 167 -4.95 -0.71 0.27
CA PRO A 167 -6.32 -0.75 0.76
C PRO A 167 -6.71 0.44 1.66
N GLY A 168 -5.76 1.05 2.37
CA GLY A 168 -5.94 2.27 3.16
C GLY A 168 -6.47 3.47 2.36
N MET A 169 -6.19 3.52 1.07
CA MET A 169 -6.68 4.58 0.19
C MET A 169 -8.13 4.37 -0.26
N LEU A 170 -8.66 3.15 -0.16
CA LEU A 170 -9.97 2.76 -0.68
C LEU A 170 -11.08 3.06 0.33
N GLN A 171 -11.18 4.34 0.68
CA GLN A 171 -12.18 4.89 1.59
C GLN A 171 -12.78 6.15 0.99
N LEU A 172 -13.89 6.60 1.58
CA LEU A 172 -14.50 7.88 1.21
C LEU A 172 -13.50 9.04 1.40
N PRO A 173 -13.50 10.05 0.52
CA PRO A 173 -14.35 10.20 -0.67
C PRO A 173 -13.77 9.57 -1.95
N ILE A 174 -12.62 8.89 -1.86
CA ILE A 174 -11.87 8.39 -3.02
C ILE A 174 -12.55 7.18 -3.67
N PHE A 175 -13.02 6.25 -2.84
CA PHE A 175 -13.66 5.03 -3.29
C PHE A 175 -14.62 4.47 -2.24
N HIS A 176 -15.75 3.93 -2.69
CA HIS A 176 -16.59 3.05 -1.89
C HIS A 176 -17.53 2.24 -2.80
N HIS A 177 -17.85 1.00 -2.43
CA HIS A 177 -18.75 0.11 -3.22
C HIS A 177 -20.13 0.75 -3.46
N ASN A 178 -20.63 1.49 -2.46
CA ASN A 178 -21.94 2.14 -2.52
C ASN A 178 -21.94 3.51 -3.22
N LEU A 179 -20.79 4.02 -3.67
CA LEU A 179 -20.75 5.28 -4.42
C LEU A 179 -21.20 5.05 -5.87
N PRO A 180 -21.90 6.03 -6.49
CA PRO A 180 -22.14 6.00 -7.92
C PRO A 180 -20.82 5.91 -8.69
N ALA A 181 -20.81 5.18 -9.81
CA ALA A 181 -19.59 4.96 -10.60
C ALA A 181 -18.85 6.26 -10.94
N ALA A 182 -19.57 7.35 -11.24
CA ALA A 182 -18.98 8.66 -11.53
C ALA A 182 -18.05 9.17 -10.41
N PHE A 183 -18.41 8.95 -9.14
CA PHE A 183 -17.57 9.33 -8.00
C PHE A 183 -16.33 8.43 -7.90
N ASN A 184 -16.50 7.11 -8.03
CA ASN A 184 -15.38 6.16 -8.00
C ASN A 184 -14.40 6.40 -9.16
N PHE A 185 -14.89 6.72 -10.37
CA PHE A 185 -14.05 7.09 -11.50
C PHE A 185 -13.40 8.47 -11.33
N GLY A 186 -14.07 9.42 -10.67
CA GLY A 186 -13.49 10.72 -10.35
C GLY A 186 -12.41 10.65 -9.27
N GLY A 187 -12.61 9.85 -8.23
CA GLY A 187 -11.66 9.61 -7.15
C GLY A 187 -10.57 8.63 -7.56
N LEU A 188 -10.78 7.34 -7.29
CA LEU A 188 -9.80 6.30 -7.62
C LEU A 188 -9.42 6.27 -9.11
N GLY A 189 -10.40 6.42 -10.00
CA GLY A 189 -10.16 6.33 -11.44
C GLY A 189 -9.21 7.41 -11.98
N SER A 190 -9.26 8.63 -11.42
CA SER A 190 -8.33 9.71 -11.83
C SER A 190 -6.89 9.43 -11.37
N LEU A 191 -6.72 8.80 -10.21
CA LEU A 191 -5.41 8.40 -9.68
C LEU A 191 -4.79 7.29 -10.51
N ILE A 192 -5.58 6.27 -10.87
CA ILE A 192 -5.15 5.20 -11.78
C ILE A 192 -4.83 5.79 -13.15
N GLY A 193 -5.68 6.68 -13.67
CA GLY A 193 -5.45 7.40 -14.93
C GLY A 193 -4.14 8.19 -14.92
N THR A 194 -3.85 8.88 -13.82
CA THR A 194 -2.58 9.60 -13.62
C THR A 194 -1.39 8.65 -13.66
N ALA A 195 -1.47 7.52 -12.96
CA ALA A 195 -0.40 6.54 -12.94
C ALA A 195 -0.15 5.92 -14.33
N ILE A 196 -1.20 5.61 -15.09
CA ILE A 196 -1.09 5.17 -16.49
C ILE A 196 -0.42 6.26 -17.33
N GLY A 197 -0.84 7.52 -17.17
CA GLY A 197 -0.29 8.66 -17.90
C GLY A 197 1.21 8.85 -17.65
N ILE A 198 1.66 8.76 -16.40
CA ILE A 198 3.07 8.82 -16.05
C ILE A 198 3.84 7.65 -16.69
N LEU A 199 3.27 6.44 -16.63
CA LEU A 199 3.90 5.22 -17.17
C LEU A 199 4.17 5.29 -18.68
N VAL A 200 3.30 5.96 -19.44
CA VAL A 200 3.45 6.12 -20.90
C VAL A 200 3.95 7.51 -21.29
N GLY A 201 4.35 8.32 -20.30
CA GLY A 201 4.83 9.68 -20.45
C GLY A 201 6.35 9.76 -20.41
N GLU A 202 6.87 10.96 -20.16
CA GLU A 202 8.32 11.24 -20.23
C GLU A 202 9.17 10.46 -19.21
N TYR A 203 8.59 10.09 -18.07
CA TYR A 203 9.30 9.42 -16.98
C TYR A 203 9.31 7.89 -17.09
N GLY A 204 8.37 7.32 -17.85
CA GLY A 204 8.24 5.88 -18.02
C GLY A 204 9.02 5.42 -19.22
#